data_AF-A0A6C0G1G2-F1
#
_entry.id   AF-A0A6C0G1G2-F1
#
_cell.length_a   1.000
_cell.length_b   1.000
_cell.length_c   1.000
_cell.angle_alpha   90.00
_cell.angle_beta   90.00
_cell.angle_gamma   90.00
#
_symmetry.space_group_name_H-M   'P 1'
#
loop_
_entity.id
_entity.type
_entity.pdbx_description
1 polymer ?
#
loop_
_entity_poly.entity_id
_entity_poly.type
_entity_poly.pdbx_seq_one_letter_code
_entity_poly.pdbx_strand_id
1 'polypeptide(L)' 'MTLTVKQARQLKGWTQKRVAAELGVHRQTFSKWESNPDEMPVGKAKQFSKLVDRSVDEIFFIA' A
#
# COMPACT_ATOMS: atom_id res chain seq x y z
N MET A 1 5.49 15.96 -1.36
CA MET A 1 4.07 15.54 -1.38
C MET A 1 4.03 14.09 -0.93
N THR A 2 3.32 13.77 0.14
CA THR A 2 3.21 12.40 0.66
C THR A 2 1.99 11.72 0.04
N LEU A 3 2.16 10.52 -0.52
CA LEU A 3 1.06 9.74 -1.07
C LEU A 3 0.47 8.86 0.02
N THR A 4 -0.85 8.78 0.10
CA THR A 4 -1.50 7.71 0.88
C THR A 4 -1.35 6.36 0.17
N VAL A 5 -1.44 5.25 0.91
CA VAL A 5 -1.49 3.88 0.36
C VAL A 5 -2.55 3.76 -0.74
N LYS A 6 -3.72 4.37 -0.52
CA LYS A 6 -4.81 4.41 -1.50
C LYS A 6 -4.44 5.17 -2.78
N GLN A 7 -3.85 6.35 -2.65
CA GLN A 7 -3.42 7.14 -3.81
C GLN A 7 -2.33 6.41 -4.60
N ALA A 8 -1.33 5.83 -3.94
CA ALA A 8 -0.27 5.07 -4.60
C ALA A 8 -0.83 3.91 -5.42
N ARG A 9 -1.79 3.15 -4.87
CA ARG A 9 -2.51 2.11 -5.62
C ARG A 9 -3.29 2.67 -6.81
N GLN A 10 -4.03 3.76 -6.61
CA GLN A 10 -4.88 4.34 -7.66
C GLN A 10 -4.06 4.90 -8.81
N LEU A 11 -2.91 5.53 -8.54
CA LEU A 11 -1.97 5.99 -9.56
C LEU A 11 -1.39 4.83 -10.38
N LYS A 12 -1.23 3.65 -9.77
CA LYS A 12 -0.85 2.42 -10.47
C LYS A 12 -2.01 1.79 -11.26
N GLY A 13 -3.24 2.29 -11.10
CA GLY A 13 -4.44 1.78 -11.78
C GLY A 13 -4.95 0.45 -11.22
N TRP A 14 -4.59 0.09 -9.98
CA TRP A 14 -4.89 -1.23 -9.42
C TRP A 14 -6.11 -1.22 -8.50
N THR A 15 -6.81 -2.35 -8.43
CA THR A 15 -7.90 -2.56 -7.46
C THR A 15 -7.35 -3.07 -6.12
N GLN A 16 -8.10 -2.88 -5.04
CA GLN A 16 -7.73 -3.45 -3.74
C GLN A 16 -7.60 -4.99 -3.80
N LYS A 17 -8.47 -5.65 -4.56
CA LYS A 17 -8.44 -7.12 -4.75
C LYS A 17 -7.13 -7.57 -5.39
N ARG A 18 -6.65 -6.83 -6.39
CA ARG A 18 -5.37 -7.12 -7.05
C ARG A 18 -4.21 -6.96 -6.07
N VAL A 19 -4.09 -5.80 -5.40
CA VAL A 19 -2.98 -5.58 -4.45
C VAL A 19 -3.00 -6.63 -3.33
N ALA A 20 -4.17 -6.96 -2.79
CA ALA A 20 -4.28 -7.98 -1.75
C ALA A 20 -3.80 -9.36 -2.22
N ALA A 21 -4.12 -9.75 -3.46
CA ALA A 21 -3.65 -11.00 -4.06
C ALA A 21 -2.11 -11.00 -4.21
N GLU A 22 -1.52 -9.92 -4.72
CA GLU A 22 -0.06 -9.77 -4.86
C GLU A 22 0.65 -9.79 -3.50
N LEU A 23 0.02 -9.22 -2.47
CA LEU A 23 0.51 -9.24 -1.10
C LEU A 23 0.17 -10.54 -0.36
N GLY A 24 -0.55 -11.49 -0.96
CA GLY A 24 -0.95 -12.74 -0.30
C GLY A 24 -1.81 -12.53 0.95
N VAL A 25 -2.72 -11.56 0.94
CA VAL A 25 -3.65 -11.26 2.04
C VAL A 25 -5.09 -11.16 1.55
N HIS A 26 -6.04 -11.17 2.48
CA HIS A 26 -7.44 -10.95 2.15
C HIS A 26 -7.69 -9.49 1.71
N ARG A 27 -8.63 -9.26 0.78
CA ARG A 27 -9.01 -7.91 0.32
C ARG A 27 -9.34 -6.97 1.49
N GLN A 28 -10.05 -7.50 2.50
CA GLN A 28 -10.44 -6.72 3.67
C GLN A 28 -9.23 -6.30 4.51
N THR A 29 -8.20 -7.13 4.63
CA THR A 29 -6.94 -6.79 5.30
C THR A 29 -6.29 -5.60 4.61
N PHE A 30 -6.14 -5.64 3.29
CA PHE A 30 -5.59 -4.51 2.54
C PHE A 30 -6.47 -3.26 2.63
N SER A 31 -7.80 -3.41 2.60
CA SER A 31 -8.73 -2.30 2.79
C SER A 31 -8.60 -1.64 4.15
N LYS A 32 -8.29 -2.39 5.22
CA LYS A 32 -8.00 -1.83 6.55
C LYS A 32 -6.71 -1.04 6.53
N TRP A 33 -5.66 -1.56 5.89
CA TRP A 33 -4.37 -0.85 5.77
C TRP A 33 -4.47 0.44 4.93
N GLU A 34 -5.38 0.54 3.97
CA GLU A 34 -5.61 1.83 3.29
C GLU A 34 -6.18 2.90 4.21
N SER A 35 -6.98 2.51 5.21
CA SER A 35 -7.54 3.42 6.22
C SER A 35 -6.58 3.67 7.38
N ASN A 36 -5.82 2.64 7.78
CA ASN A 36 -4.87 2.64 8.89
C ASN A 36 -3.49 2.12 8.41
N PRO A 37 -2.68 2.94 7.71
CA PRO A 37 -1.41 2.51 7.14
C PRO A 37 -0.40 1.97 8.17
N ASP A 38 -0.44 2.48 9.41
CA ASP A 38 0.45 2.06 10.50
C ASP A 38 0.22 0.61 10.96
N GLU A 39 -0.95 0.02 10.66
CA GLU A 39 -1.23 -1.39 10.93
C GLU A 39 -0.63 -2.32 9.86
N MET A 40 -0.07 -1.78 8.77
CA MET A 40 0.58 -2.59 7.74
C MET A 40 1.95 -3.06 8.24
N PRO A 41 2.21 -4.39 8.31
CA PRO A 41 3.53 -4.87 8.71
C PRO A 41 4.62 -4.30 7.80
N VAL A 42 5.76 -3.92 8.36
CA VAL A 42 6.87 -3.28 7.61
C VAL A 42 7.30 -4.10 6.38
N GLY A 43 7.29 -5.44 6.48
CA GLY A 43 7.56 -6.31 5.33
C GLY A 43 6.54 -6.15 4.20
N LYS A 44 5.26 -5.97 4.54
CA LYS A 44 4.17 -5.73 3.57
C LYS A 44 4.22 -4.32 3.00
N ALA A 45 4.56 -3.31 3.81
CA ALA A 45 4.78 -1.95 3.34
C ALA A 45 5.90 -1.92 2.28
N LYS A 46 7.03 -2.57 2.53
CA LYS A 46 8.13 -2.71 1.56
C LYS A 46 7.71 -3.42 0.27
N GLN A 47 6.91 -4.49 0.38
CA GLN A 47 6.37 -5.19 -0.79
C GLN A 47 5.42 -4.29 -1.59
N PHE A 48 4.50 -3.61 -0.89
CA PHE A 48 3.53 -2.70 -1.50
C PHE A 48 4.21 -1.56 -2.26
N SER A 49 5.20 -0.90 -1.66
CA SER A 49 5.96 0.18 -2.30
C SER A 49 6.60 -0.27 -3.62
N LYS A 50 7.16 -1.49 -3.65
CA LYS A 50 7.67 -2.08 -4.90
C LYS A 50 6.58 -2.32 -5.94
N LEU A 51 5.40 -2.81 -5.54
CA LEU A 51 4.29 -3.08 -6.46
C LEU A 51 3.77 -1.82 -7.17
N VAL A 52 3.84 -0.67 -6.50
CA VAL A 52 3.35 0.61 -7.02
C VAL A 52 4.45 1.51 -7.58
N ASP A 53 5.69 1.00 -7.69
CA ASP A 53 6.88 1.72 -8.16
C ASP A 53 7.14 3.03 -7.41
N ARG A 54 7.12 2.97 -6.07
CA ARG A 54 7.37 4.10 -5.18
C ARG A 54 8.31 3.72 -4.06
N SER A 55 8.98 4.69 -3.45
CA SER A 55 9.72 4.46 -2.22
C SER A 55 8.77 4.22 -1.03
N VAL A 56 9.27 3.57 0.03
CA VAL A 56 8.50 3.41 1.27
C VAL A 56 8.28 4.77 1.92
N ASP A 57 9.29 5.63 1.86
CA ASP A 57 9.25 7.00 2.39
C ASP A 57 8.14 7.82 1.74
N GLU A 58 8.02 7.82 0.41
CA GLU A 58 6.94 8.54 -0.29
C GLU A 58 5.51 8.18 0.16
N ILE A 59 5.32 6.98 0.71
CA ILE A 59 4.00 6.44 1.09
C ILE A 59 3.76 6.48 2.61
N PHE A 60 4.77 6.15 3.41
CA PHE A 60 4.63 5.89 4.84
C PHE A 60 5.34 6.89 5.74
N PHE A 61 6.31 7.66 5.23
CA PHE A 61 7.10 8.58 6.05
C PHE A 61 7.06 10.00 5.50
N ILE A 62 6.69 10.95 6.34
CA ILE A 62 6.82 12.37 6.02
C ILE A 62 8.28 12.76 6.27
N ALA A 63 8.85 13.54 5.35
CA ALA A 63 9.89 14.50 5.68
C ALA A 63 9.24 15.90 5.74
#